data_AF-A0A916RAB8-F1
#
_entry.id   AF-A0A916RAB8-F1
#
_cell.length_a   1.000
_cell.length_b   1.000
_cell.length_c   1.000
_cell.angle_alpha   90.00
_cell.angle_beta   90.00
_cell.angle_gamma   90.00
#
_symmetry.space_group_name_H-M   'P 1'
#
loop_
_entity.id
_entity.type
_entity.pdbx_description
1 polymer ?
#
loop_
_entity_poly.entity_id
_entity_poly.type
_entity_poly.pdbx_seq_one_letter_code
_entity_poly.pdbx_strand_id
1 'polypeptide(L)' 'MSDGVEKNEFLDVFVEIRSGKIWIQRDGTEVGIVNELIEVGVSKSDIVLGYRSPYMRKFTKLGVG' A
#
# COMPACT_ATOMS: atom_id res chain seq x y z
N MET A 1 3.66 -5.95 -39.41
CA MET A 1 2.99 -6.26 -38.14
C MET A 1 4.11 -6.38 -37.13
N SER A 2 4.43 -5.29 -36.45
CA SER A 2 5.42 -5.29 -35.37
C SER A 2 4.73 -5.85 -34.14
N ASP A 3 5.16 -7.02 -33.68
CA ASP A 3 4.77 -7.57 -32.39
C ASP A 3 5.33 -6.64 -31.31
N GLY A 4 4.56 -5.60 -31.00
CA GLY A 4 4.83 -4.69 -29.90
C GLY A 4 4.63 -5.46 -28.61
N VAL A 5 5.71 -5.99 -28.05
CA VAL A 5 5.72 -6.40 -26.65
C VAL A 5 5.52 -5.13 -25.83
N GLU A 6 4.28 -4.88 -25.46
CA GLU A 6 3.92 -3.85 -24.49
C GLU A 6 4.67 -4.19 -23.20
N LYS A 7 5.72 -3.42 -22.88
CA LYS A 7 6.40 -3.54 -21.60
C LYS A 7 5.45 -3.03 -20.52
N ASN A 8 4.64 -3.94 -20.00
CA ASN A 8 3.81 -3.69 -18.83
C ASN A 8 4.69 -3.77 -17.57
N GLU A 9 5.37 -2.66 -17.24
CA GLU A 9 5.97 -2.49 -15.91
C GLU A 9 4.86 -2.23 -14.90
N PHE A 10 4.20 -3.29 -14.42
CA PHE A 10 3.26 -3.19 -13.31
C PHE A 10 4.05 -3.13 -12.00
N LEU A 11 4.06 -1.97 -11.34
CA LEU A 11 4.69 -1.80 -10.04
C LEU A 11 3.90 -2.49 -8.94
N ASP A 12 4.13 -3.78 -8.67
CA ASP A 12 3.28 -4.60 -7.78
C ASP A 12 3.04 -3.98 -6.40
N VAL A 13 4.04 -3.36 -5.79
CA VAL A 13 3.92 -2.68 -4.51
C VAL A 13 4.55 -1.30 -4.59
N PHE A 14 3.81 -0.27 -4.16
CA PHE A 14 4.35 1.08 -3.99
C PHE A 14 4.09 1.57 -2.58
N VAL A 15 5.17 1.90 -1.87
CA VAL A 15 5.16 2.34 -0.48
C VAL A 15 6.00 3.60 -0.32
N GLU A 16 5.50 4.55 0.48
CA GLU A 16 6.21 5.77 0.85
C GLU A 16 6.34 5.83 2.37
N ILE A 17 7.43 6.41 2.88
CA ILE A 17 7.51 6.83 4.29
C ILE A 17 7.18 8.30 4.38
N ARG A 18 6.09 8.65 5.07
CA ARG A 18 5.65 10.04 5.26
C ARG A 18 5.22 10.27 6.70
N SER A 19 5.79 11.31 7.31
CA SER A 19 5.51 11.69 8.70
C SER A 19 5.74 10.53 9.69
N GLY A 20 6.76 9.71 9.46
CA GLY A 20 7.08 8.55 10.30
C GLY A 20 6.15 7.35 10.13
N LYS A 21 5.27 7.36 9.11
CA LYS A 21 4.31 6.27 8.82
C LYS A 21 4.61 5.62 7.48
N ILE A 22 4.18 4.38 7.32
CA ILE A 22 4.24 3.58 6.10
C ILE A 22 2.96 3.81 5.30
N TRP A 23 3.07 4.44 4.13
CA TRP A 23 1.95 4.75 3.25
C TRP A 23 1.94 3.79 2.07
N ILE A 24 0.97 2.91 2.03
CA ILE A 24 0.77 1.96 0.94
C ILE A 24 -0.05 2.64 -0.15
N GLN A 25 0.59 2.94 -1.27
CA GLN A 25 0.01 3.64 -2.42
C GLN A 25 -0.46 2.67 -3.51
N ARG A 26 0.13 1.48 -3.58
CA ARG A 26 -0.34 0.34 -4.38
C ARG A 26 0.05 -0.95 -3.68
N ASP A 27 -0.85 -1.92 -3.72
CA ASP A 27 -0.62 -3.28 -3.26
C ASP A 27 -1.34 -4.24 -4.21
N GLY A 28 -0.57 -4.88 -5.10
CA GLY A 28 -1.02 -5.90 -6.04
C GLY A 28 -0.80 -7.32 -5.54
N THR A 29 -0.39 -7.50 -4.29
CA THR A 29 -0.20 -8.83 -3.69
C THR A 29 -1.54 -9.44 -3.29
N GLU A 30 -1.66 -10.77 -3.40
CA GLU A 30 -2.88 -11.48 -2.96
C GLU A 30 -3.04 -11.48 -1.43
N VAL A 31 -1.91 -11.58 -0.71
CA VAL A 31 -1.88 -11.68 0.76
C VAL A 31 -2.04 -10.30 1.43
N GLY A 32 -1.59 -9.24 0.76
CA GLY A 32 -1.63 -7.87 1.25
C GLY A 32 -0.49 -7.56 2.22
N ILE A 33 0.37 -6.60 1.86
CA ILE A 33 1.56 -6.26 2.65
C ILE A 33 1.24 -5.69 4.04
N VAL A 34 -0.01 -5.25 4.25
CA VAL A 34 -0.49 -4.81 5.58
C VAL A 34 -0.34 -5.91 6.62
N ASN A 35 -0.68 -7.15 6.27
CA ASN A 35 -0.65 -8.27 7.21
C ASN A 35 0.78 -8.60 7.61
N GLU A 36 1.69 -8.66 6.64
CA GLU A 36 3.12 -8.90 6.86
C GLU A 36 3.74 -7.84 7.76
N LEU A 37 3.42 -6.55 7.54
CA LEU A 37 3.90 -5.45 8.40
C LEU A 37 3.46 -5.61 9.85
N ILE A 38 2.21 -6.02 10.07
CA ILE A 38 1.69 -6.27 11.43
C ILE A 38 2.40 -7.47 12.07
N GLU A 39 2.63 -8.54 11.31
CA GLU A 39 3.31 -9.75 11.80
C GLU A 39 4.75 -9.47 12.26
N VAL A 40 5.48 -8.59 11.57
CA VAL A 40 6.83 -8.17 11.96
C VAL A 40 6.85 -7.06 13.03
N GLY A 41 5.68 -6.69 13.57
CA GLY A 41 5.55 -5.82 14.74
C GLY A 41 5.30 -4.34 14.45
N VAL A 42 4.98 -3.96 13.21
CA VAL A 42 4.59 -2.58 12.91
C VAL A 42 3.21 -2.29 13.51
N SER A 43 3.09 -1.20 14.26
CA SER A 43 1.80 -0.77 14.79
C SER A 43 0.82 -0.45 13.66
N LYS A 44 -0.42 -0.93 13.78
CA LYS A 44 -1.52 -0.62 12.84
C LYS A 44 -1.73 0.88 12.65
N SER A 45 -1.46 1.69 13.67
CA SER A 45 -1.58 3.16 13.60
C SER A 45 -0.54 3.82 12.69
N ASP A 46 0.55 3.12 12.38
CA ASP A 46 1.67 3.61 11.57
C ASP A 46 1.63 3.10 10.12
N ILE A 47 0.62 2.30 9.78
CA ILE A 47 0.34 1.85 8.42
C ILE A 47 -0.83 2.67 7.90
N VAL A 48 -0.70 3.29 6.73
CA VAL A 48 -1.75 4.10 6.09
C VAL A 48 -2.03 3.53 4.70
N LEU A 49 -3.30 3.26 4.39
CA LEU A 49 -3.72 2.94 3.02
C LEU A 49 -3.83 4.24 2.22
N GLY A 50 -2.71 4.67 1.63
CA GLY A 50 -2.58 5.89 0.84
C GLY A 50 -3.55 5.93 -0.35
N TYR A 51 -3.77 4.78 -1.00
CA TYR A 51 -4.72 4.63 -2.11
C TYR A 51 -6.20 4.75 -1.72
N ARG A 52 -6.52 4.73 -0.41
CA ARG A 52 -7.88 5.02 0.08
C ARG A 52 -8.02 6.53 0.30
N SER A 53 -9.17 7.08 -0.08
CA SER A 53 -9.48 8.48 0.17
C SER A 53 -9.44 8.80 1.67
N PRO A 54 -9.12 10.05 2.09
CA PRO A 54 -8.99 10.41 3.50
C PRO A 54 -10.22 10.02 4.34
N TYR A 55 -11.43 10.20 3.81
CA TYR A 55 -12.67 9.83 4.48
C TYR A 55 -12.79 8.32 4.75
N MET A 56 -12.31 7.49 3.82
CA MET A 56 -12.42 6.04 3.94
C MET A 56 -11.44 5.43 4.94
N ARG A 57 -10.30 6.11 5.20
CA ARG A 57 -9.25 5.59 6.08
C ARG A 57 -9.73 5.35 7.52
N LYS A 58 -10.68 6.15 8.02
CA LYS A 58 -11.23 5.96 9.38
C LYS A 58 -11.94 4.61 9.58
N PHE A 59 -12.32 3.94 8.49
CA PHE A 59 -13.00 2.65 8.54
C PHE A 59 -12.05 1.45 8.37
N THR A 60 -10.76 1.67 8.08
CA THR A 60 -9.80 0.60 7.81
C THR A 60 -9.19 -0.01 9.08
N LYS A 61 -9.38 0.63 10.24
CA LYS A 61 -8.72 0.28 11.52
C LYS A 61 -7.18 0.36 11.45
N LEU A 62 -6.66 1.17 10.52
CA LEU A 62 -5.25 1.51 10.35
C LEU A 62 -5.06 3.03 10.56
N GLY A 63 -3.86 3.55 10.30
CA GLY A 63 -3.59 4.99 10.32
C GLY A 63 -4.42 5.78 9.29
N VAL A 64 -4.72 7.05 9.61
CA VAL A 64 -5.57 7.94 8.79
C VAL A 64 -4.80 9.07 8.10
N GLY A 65 -3.58 9.36 8.55
CA GLY A 65 -2.69 10.43 8.07
C GLY A 65 -1.47 10.59 8.97
#